data_AF-A0A916A526-F1
#
_entry.id   AF-A0A916A526-F1
#
_cell.length_a   1.000
_cell.length_b   1.000
_cell.length_c   1.000
_cell.angle_alpha   90.00
_cell.angle_beta   90.00
_cell.angle_gamma   90.00
#
_symmetry.space_group_name_H-M   'P 1'
#
loop_
_entity.id
_entity.type
_entity.pdbx_description
1 polymer ?
#
loop_
_entity_poly.entity_id
_entity_poly.type
_entity_poly.pdbx_seq_one_letter_code
_entity_poly.pdbx_strand_id
1 'polypeptide(L)'
;MGIYAIRDRASGHLLLGASRNVRAALNRARFELGMGKHADRVLQAEWHRSGVEGLAFEVLELVKEREDAGFDYAGELKALEQIHRELQGLAP
;
A
#
# COMPACT_ATOMS: atom_id res chain seq x y z
N MET A 1 7.80 5.46 -8.55
CA MET A 1 7.77 5.01 -7.14
C MET A 1 6.76 5.82 -6.35
N GLY A 2 6.40 5.40 -5.13
CA GLY A 2 5.45 6.17 -4.31
C GLY A 2 4.81 5.38 -3.18
N ILE A 3 3.69 5.91 -2.70
CA ILE A 3 2.89 5.40 -1.58
C ILE A 3 1.60 4.78 -2.13
N TYR A 4 1.24 3.62 -1.59
CA TYR A 4 0.00 2.92 -1.91
C TYR A 4 -0.72 2.47 -0.64
N ALA A 5 -1.99 2.16 -0.81
CA ALA A 5 -2.86 1.66 0.25
C ALA A 5 -3.72 0.49 -0.24
N ILE A 6 -4.05 -0.41 0.69
CA ILE A 6 -5.10 -1.41 0.54
C ILE A 6 -6.04 -1.26 1.72
N ARG A 7 -7.33 -1.00 1.42
CA ARG A 7 -8.33 -0.71 2.44
C ARG A 7 -9.46 -1.72 2.41
N ASP A 8 -9.79 -2.29 3.55
CA ASP A 8 -11.06 -2.98 3.77
C ASP A 8 -12.19 -1.94 3.83
N ARG A 9 -13.16 -2.06 2.91
CA ARG A 9 -14.29 -1.12 2.81
C ARG A 9 -15.27 -1.24 3.98
N ALA A 10 -15.36 -2.40 4.62
CA ALA A 10 -16.31 -2.65 5.70
C ALA A 10 -15.74 -2.21 7.05
N SER A 11 -14.50 -2.61 7.38
CA SER A 11 -13.90 -2.29 8.68
C SER A 11 -13.10 -0.99 8.68
N GLY A 12 -12.71 -0.49 7.51
CA GLY A 12 -11.79 0.64 7.38
C GLY A 12 -10.32 0.27 7.62
N HIS A 13 -10.01 -1.01 7.93
CA HIS A 13 -8.64 -1.50 8.11
C HIS A 13 -7.79 -1.14 6.89
N LEU A 14 -6.59 -0.62 7.16
CA LEU A 14 -5.73 -0.01 6.15
C LEU A 14 -4.33 -0.59 6.25
N LEU A 15 -3.87 -1.18 5.15
CA LEU A 15 -2.45 -1.42 4.92
C LEU A 15 -1.90 -0.29 4.07
N LEU A 16 -0.88 0.41 4.58
CA LEU A 16 -0.14 1.42 3.86
C LEU A 16 1.28 0.94 3.58
N GLY A 17 1.82 1.25 2.41
CA GLY A 17 3.19 0.89 2.06
C GLY A 17 3.83 1.79 1.01
N ALA A 18 5.16 1.82 1.01
CA ALA A 18 5.96 2.48 0.01
C ALA A 18 6.57 1.47 -0.99
N SER A 19 6.71 1.84 -2.26
CA SER A 19 7.34 0.97 -3.27
C SER A 19 7.98 1.76 -4.41
N ARG A 20 9.08 1.21 -4.94
CA ARG A 20 9.68 1.68 -6.20
C ARG A 20 8.72 1.53 -7.39
N ASN A 21 7.83 0.55 -7.34
CA ASN A 21 6.77 0.32 -8.32
C ASN A 21 5.45 -0.02 -7.61
N VAL A 22 4.65 1.02 -7.32
CA VAL A 22 3.37 0.88 -6.60
C VAL A 22 2.36 0.00 -7.35
N ARG A 23 2.36 0.03 -8.69
CA ARG A 23 1.45 -0.81 -9.48
C ARG A 23 1.81 -2.29 -9.36
N ALA A 24 3.10 -2.61 -9.44
CA ALA A 24 3.57 -3.98 -9.24
C ALA A 24 3.31 -4.47 -7.80
N ALA A 25 3.48 -3.61 -6.80
CA ALA A 25 3.18 -3.94 -5.40
C ALA A 25 1.69 -4.25 -5.20
N LEU A 26 0.79 -3.39 -5.70
CA LEU A 26 -0.66 -3.61 -5.61
C LEU A 26 -1.09 -4.89 -6.35
N ASN A 27 -0.54 -5.14 -7.54
CA ASN A 27 -0.82 -6.36 -8.30
C ASN A 27 -0.38 -7.62 -7.56
N ARG A 28 0.82 -7.59 -6.96
CA ARG A 28 1.33 -8.69 -6.13
C ARG A 28 0.44 -8.93 -4.92
N ALA A 29 0.05 -7.88 -4.21
CA ALA A 29 -0.83 -8.01 -3.06
C ALA A 29 -2.19 -8.62 -3.44
N ARG A 30 -2.80 -8.14 -4.54
CA ARG A 30 -4.04 -8.71 -5.08
C ARG A 30 -3.89 -10.20 -5.45
N PHE A 31 -2.76 -10.57 -6.05
CA PHE A 31 -2.46 -11.97 -6.37
C PHE A 31 -2.30 -12.83 -5.11
N GLU A 32 -1.52 -12.37 -4.13
CA GLU A 32 -1.32 -13.08 -2.85
C GLU A 32 -2.63 -13.25 -2.08
N LEU A 33 -3.50 -12.22 -2.07
CA LEU A 33 -4.85 -12.29 -1.50
C LEU A 33 -5.71 -13.35 -2.19
N GLY A 34 -5.71 -13.36 -3.53
CA GLY A 34 -6.36 -14.39 -4.35
C GLY A 34 -5.86 -15.81 -4.06
N MET A 35 -4.58 -15.95 -3.71
CA MET A 35 -3.95 -17.22 -3.37
C MET A 35 -4.10 -17.63 -1.89
N GLY A 36 -4.70 -16.79 -1.04
CA GLY A 36 -4.81 -17.08 0.40
C GLY A 36 -3.51 -16.90 1.18
N LYS A 37 -2.52 -16.20 0.64
CA LYS A 37 -1.14 -16.14 1.15
C LYS A 37 -0.70 -14.74 1.58
N HIS A 38 -1.60 -13.77 1.59
CA HIS A 38 -1.25 -12.41 1.99
C HIS A 38 -0.91 -12.36 3.49
N ALA A 39 0.12 -11.57 3.85
CA ALA A 39 0.62 -11.50 5.22
C ALA A 39 -0.37 -10.83 6.18
N ASP A 40 -1.06 -9.79 5.71
CA ASP A 40 -2.12 -9.11 6.46
C ASP A 40 -3.36 -10.01 6.54
N ARG A 41 -3.62 -10.54 7.73
CA ARG A 41 -4.71 -11.49 7.99
C ARG A 41 -6.09 -10.84 7.98
N VAL A 42 -6.19 -9.54 8.27
CA VAL A 42 -7.46 -8.82 8.24
C VAL A 42 -7.90 -8.64 6.80
N LEU A 43 -6.99 -8.18 5.93
CA LEU A 43 -7.25 -8.08 4.49
C LEU A 43 -7.52 -9.45 3.86
N GLN A 44 -6.78 -10.49 4.27
CA GLN A 44 -7.03 -11.85 3.78
C GLN A 44 -8.41 -12.37 4.18
N ALA A 45 -8.84 -12.09 5.41
CA ALA A 45 -10.18 -12.47 5.88
C ALA A 45 -11.27 -11.71 5.11
N GLU A 46 -11.09 -10.42 4.83
CA GLU A 46 -12.05 -9.67 4.01
C GLU A 46 -12.10 -10.16 2.57
N TRP A 47 -10.95 -10.45 1.96
CA TRP A 47 -10.90 -11.05 0.64
C TRP A 47 -11.66 -12.38 0.58
N HIS A 48 -11.57 -13.23 1.61
CA HIS A 48 -12.34 -14.48 1.65
C HIS A 48 -13.87 -14.26 1.79
N ARG A 49 -14.30 -13.15 2.41
CA ARG A 49 -15.72 -12.82 2.58
C ARG A 49 -16.34 -12.22 1.33
N SER A 50 -15.67 -11.20 0.77
CA SER A 50 -16.27 -10.29 -0.22
C SER A 50 -15.48 -10.26 -1.54
N GLY A 51 -14.36 -10.97 -1.62
CA GLY A 51 -13.49 -10.94 -2.78
C GLY A 51 -12.87 -9.57 -3.03
N VAL A 52 -12.58 -9.28 -4.30
CA VAL A 52 -11.96 -8.01 -4.71
C VAL A 52 -12.82 -6.79 -4.40
N GLU A 53 -14.15 -6.93 -4.42
CA GLU A 53 -15.07 -5.81 -4.19
C GLU A 53 -15.06 -5.31 -2.75
N GLY A 54 -14.67 -6.16 -1.79
CA GLY A 54 -14.51 -5.78 -0.37
C GLY A 54 -13.29 -4.91 -0.09
N LEU A 55 -12.34 -4.85 -1.03
CA LEU A 55 -11.10 -4.09 -0.87
C LEU A 55 -11.00 -2.94 -1.88
N ALA A 56 -10.34 -1.86 -1.47
CA ALA A 56 -9.86 -0.80 -2.36
C ALA A 56 -8.33 -0.89 -2.47
N PHE A 57 -7.81 -0.78 -3.69
CA PHE A 57 -6.38 -0.78 -3.99
C PHE A 57 -6.03 0.58 -4.58
N GLU A 58 -5.26 1.37 -3.85
CA GLU A 58 -5.13 2.81 -4.10
C GLU A 58 -3.65 3.21 -4.23
N VAL A 59 -3.36 4.09 -5.19
CA VAL A 59 -2.08 4.82 -5.21
C VAL A 59 -2.34 6.17 -4.58
N LEU A 60 -1.70 6.45 -3.45
CA LEU A 60 -1.92 7.69 -2.70
C LEU A 60 -1.04 8.82 -3.22
N GLU A 61 0.22 8.51 -3.54
CA GLU A 61 1.17 9.50 -4.04
C GLU A 61 2.22 8.86 -4.94
N LEU A 62 2.59 9.56 -6.01
CA LEU A 62 3.69 9.18 -6.90
C LEU A 62 4.85 10.15 -6.71
N VAL A 63 6.02 9.61 -6.38
CA VAL A 63 7.27 10.37 -6.34
C VAL A 63 7.82 10.46 -7.76
N LYS A 64 8.08 11.69 -8.20
CA LYS A 64 8.72 11.95 -9.49
C LYS A 64 10.17 11.50 -9.46
N GLU A 65 10.57 10.80 -10.51
CA GLU A 65 11.98 10.49 -10.74
C GLU A 65 12.74 11.79 -11.01
N ARG A 66 13.92 11.89 -10.40
CA ARG A 66 14.89 12.96 -10.59
C ARG A 66 16.12 12.39 -11.28
N GLU A 67 16.73 13.21 -12.14
CA GLU A 67 17.94 12.85 -12.90
C GLU A 67 19.20 12.80 -12.02
N ASP A 68 19.10 13.26 -10.77
CA ASP A 68 20.20 13.21 -9.80
C ASP A 68 20.41 11.77 -9.29
N ALA A 69 21.53 11.18 -9.71
CA ALA A 69 21.96 9.83 -9.32
C ALA A 69 22.27 9.72 -7.81
N GLY A 70 22.52 10.83 -7.11
CA GLY A 70 22.77 10.88 -5.68
C GLY A 70 21.51 11.03 -4.81
N PHE A 71 20.33 11.14 -5.42
CA PHE A 71 19.10 11.36 -4.67
C PHE A 71 18.71 10.13 -3.84
N ASP A 72 18.53 10.31 -2.53
CA ASP A 72 18.10 9.26 -1.61
C ASP A 72 16.60 8.98 -1.71
N TYR A 73 16.23 8.19 -2.71
CA TYR A 73 14.86 7.72 -2.89
C TYR A 73 14.36 6.86 -1.72
N ALA A 74 15.25 6.18 -0.99
CA ALA A 74 14.85 5.33 0.12
C ALA A 74 14.44 6.20 1.33
N GLY A 75 15.24 7.22 1.64
CA GLY A 75 14.92 8.23 2.64
C GLY A 75 13.64 9.00 2.30
N GLU A 76 13.48 9.44 1.06
CA GLU A 76 12.28 10.15 0.58
C GLU A 76 11.02 9.29 0.73
N LEU A 77 11.05 8.02 0.27
CA LEU A 77 9.92 7.12 0.40
C LEU A 77 9.57 6.85 1.86
N LYS A 78 10.56 6.71 2.74
CA LYS A 78 10.33 6.51 4.17
C LYS A 78 9.68 7.74 4.82
N ALA A 79 10.14 8.94 4.47
CA ALA A 79 9.56 10.19 4.97
C ALA A 79 8.10 10.35 4.50
N LEU A 80 7.83 10.09 3.22
CA LEU A 80 6.47 10.13 2.69
C LEU A 80 5.57 9.06 3.31
N GLU A 81 6.07 7.85 3.52
CA GLU A 81 5.32 6.80 4.19
C GLU A 81 4.89 7.24 5.59
N GLN A 82 5.80 7.86 6.37
CA GLN A 82 5.50 8.37 7.70
C GLN A 82 4.43 9.46 7.68
N ILE A 83 4.55 10.44 6.77
CA ILE A 83 3.54 11.50 6.60
C ILE A 83 2.17 10.89 6.28
N HIS A 84 2.12 9.94 5.36
CA HIS A 84 0.87 9.30 4.98
C HIS A 84 0.30 8.42 6.10
N ARG A 85 1.13 7.77 6.92
CA ARG A 85 0.67 7.05 8.12
C ARG A 85 -0.06 8.00 9.06
N GLU A 86 0.53 9.15 9.36
CA GLU A 86 -0.06 10.19 10.22
C GLU A 86 -1.39 10.73 9.65
N LEU A 87 -1.42 11.05 8.35
CA LEU A 87 -2.65 11.52 7.67
C LEU A 87 -3.79 10.50 7.72
N GLN A 88 -3.45 9.20 7.77
CA GLN A 88 -4.41 8.11 7.85
C GLN A 88 -4.73 7.70 9.29
N GLY A 89 -4.19 8.41 10.30
CA GLY A 89 -4.37 8.09 11.71
C GLY A 89 -3.67 6.81 12.15
N LEU A 90 -2.72 6.30 11.35
CA LEU A 90 -1.85 5.20 11.73
C LEU A 90 -0.71 5.79 12.58
N ALA A 91 -0.73 5.52 13.90
CA ALA A 91 0.35 5.94 14.79
C ALA A 91 1.72 5.36 14.31
N PRO A 92 2.84 6.06 14.59
CA PRO A 92 4.18 5.58 14.24
C PRO A 92 4.55 4.25 14.89
#